data_AF-A0A1B6C388-F1
#
_entry.id   AF-A0A1B6C388-F1
#
_cell.length_a   1.000
_cell.length_b   1.000
_cell.length_c   1.000
_cell.angle_alpha   90.00
_cell.angle_beta   90.00
_cell.angle_gamma   90.00
#
_symmetry.space_group_name_H-M   'P 1'
#
loop_
_entity.id
_entity.type
_entity.pdbx_description
1 polymer ?
#
loop_
_entity_poly.entity_id
_entity_poly.type
_entity_poly.pdbx_seq_one_letter_code
_entity_poly.pdbx_strand_id
1 'polypeptide(L)'
;METETRKNEALREEILIKEQTNNKKEEAEGLILVNNLANIDAFYLFGTEEGIKVAKSICLMITSVGNLNANWSELGAKLGLSSLELQCIEKESYKINNHYTDRTEMVLFTYASRNKNATVNNILQALMDLHRWDIVLYLLKSKYIFDLANKVNSKYENSNSNCDSIINKDSCKINGIIPLNHKFLADQLPMTLNENLKPEQYGFNPINIPNEFLQKSKICQNSNQQEPFQYCKLVMLTFAEDGKLFAEELAKDLARKKINTLPFGVVILQNHKNDIVSNAEEFIIHLFPQMDYVIPILTAGYFRALSDERFSSSNLLDERYIKFIHDLMNKYYTKNQCRNKKVRCIIPNKDKEIVHNNARFKNEPVLNSAWYNENNIEEFLISLIQR
;
A
#
# COMPACT_ATOMS: atom_id res chain seq x y z
N MET A 1 -35.44 58.44 -21.22
CA MET A 1 -35.11 57.08 -21.72
C MET A 1 -33.64 56.95 -22.07
N GLU A 2 -33.07 57.75 -22.98
CA GLU A 2 -31.63 57.66 -23.37
C GLU A 2 -30.63 57.94 -22.22
N THR A 3 -30.98 58.82 -21.29
CA THR A 3 -30.13 59.16 -20.13
C THR A 3 -30.06 58.04 -19.09
N GLU A 4 -31.07 57.18 -19.04
CA GLU A 4 -31.18 56.08 -18.09
C GLU A 4 -30.49 54.83 -18.63
N THR A 5 -30.55 54.61 -19.94
CA THR A 5 -29.77 53.59 -20.64
C THR A 5 -28.26 53.87 -20.54
N ARG A 6 -27.82 55.11 -20.77
CA ARG A 6 -26.41 55.49 -20.61
C ARG A 6 -25.89 55.35 -19.17
N LYS A 7 -26.72 55.63 -18.16
CA LYS A 7 -26.35 55.40 -16.75
C LYS A 7 -26.21 53.91 -16.43
N ASN A 8 -27.10 53.08 -16.97
CA ASN A 8 -27.04 51.63 -16.77
C ASN A 8 -25.85 50.99 -17.51
N GLU A 9 -25.47 51.50 -18.68
CA GLU A 9 -24.24 51.08 -19.38
C GLU A 9 -22.98 51.49 -18.64
N ALA A 10 -22.88 52.74 -18.17
CA ALA A 10 -21.73 53.19 -17.38
C ALA A 10 -21.58 52.42 -16.07
N LEU A 11 -22.70 52.08 -15.40
CA LEU A 11 -22.69 51.25 -14.19
C LEU A 11 -22.24 49.81 -14.50
N ARG A 12 -22.66 49.25 -15.63
CA ARG A 12 -22.20 47.92 -16.08
C ARG A 12 -20.71 47.92 -16.38
N GLU A 13 -20.19 48.94 -17.07
CA GLU A 13 -18.75 49.07 -17.34
C GLU A 13 -17.95 49.25 -16.05
N GLU A 14 -18.42 50.06 -15.09
CA GLU A 14 -17.78 50.18 -13.78
C GLU A 14 -17.75 48.86 -13.00
N ILE A 15 -18.83 48.08 -13.04
CA ILE A 15 -18.89 46.75 -12.41
C ILE A 15 -17.90 45.81 -13.09
N LEU A 16 -17.85 45.79 -14.42
CA LEU A 16 -16.94 44.95 -15.21
C LEU A 16 -15.47 45.31 -14.93
N ILE A 17 -15.14 46.60 -14.84
CA ILE A 17 -13.78 47.07 -14.51
C ILE A 17 -13.42 46.71 -13.07
N LYS A 18 -14.35 46.83 -12.11
CA LYS A 18 -14.15 46.41 -10.71
C LYS A 18 -13.95 44.91 -10.57
N GLU A 19 -14.72 44.10 -11.30
CA GLU A 19 -14.54 42.65 -11.34
C GLU A 19 -13.20 42.25 -11.99
N GLN A 20 -12.82 42.89 -13.10
CA GLN A 20 -11.53 42.64 -13.75
C GLN A 20 -10.33 43.05 -12.89
N THR A 21 -10.44 44.14 -12.12
CA THR A 21 -9.38 44.59 -11.22
C THR A 21 -9.29 43.75 -9.95
N ASN A 22 -10.41 43.29 -9.40
CA ASN A 22 -10.41 42.31 -8.30
C ASN A 22 -9.83 40.97 -8.74
N ASN A 23 -10.21 40.45 -9.91
CA ASN A 23 -9.67 39.19 -10.42
C ASN A 23 -8.15 39.27 -10.61
N LYS A 24 -7.63 40.37 -11.18
CA LYS A 24 -6.17 40.59 -11.32
C LYS A 24 -5.44 40.70 -9.99
N LYS A 25 -6.08 41.27 -8.97
CA LYS A 25 -5.51 41.38 -7.62
C LYS A 25 -5.49 40.02 -6.91
N GLU A 26 -6.57 39.26 -7.00
CA GLU A 26 -6.66 37.90 -6.48
C GLU A 26 -5.66 36.95 -7.19
N GLU A 27 -5.45 37.14 -8.49
CA GLU A 27 -4.45 36.40 -9.30
C GLU A 27 -3.01 36.74 -8.87
N ALA A 28 -2.72 38.02 -8.58
CA ALA A 28 -1.40 38.44 -8.08
C ALA A 28 -1.13 37.94 -6.65
N GLU A 29 -2.13 37.94 -5.76
CA GLU A 29 -2.02 37.37 -4.41
C GLU A 29 -1.84 35.84 -4.46
N GLY A 30 -2.50 35.17 -5.42
CA GLY A 30 -2.29 33.75 -5.71
C GLY A 30 -0.86 33.43 -6.16
N LEU A 31 -0.27 34.25 -7.03
CA LEU A 31 1.12 34.07 -7.52
C LEU A 31 2.18 34.20 -6.41
N ILE A 32 1.98 35.12 -5.47
CA ILE A 32 2.90 35.31 -4.33
C ILE A 32 2.87 34.08 -3.40
N LEU A 33 1.72 33.44 -3.26
CA LEU A 33 1.53 32.22 -2.46
C LEU A 33 2.08 30.98 -3.13
N VAL A 34 1.87 30.82 -4.44
CA VAL A 34 2.50 29.79 -5.28
C VAL A 34 4.01 29.72 -5.02
N ASN A 35 4.67 30.88 -4.90
CA ASN A 35 6.09 30.96 -4.58
C ASN A 35 6.43 30.53 -3.13
N ASN A 36 5.57 30.83 -2.15
CA ASN A 36 5.78 30.42 -0.76
C ASN A 36 5.49 28.92 -0.53
N LEU A 37 4.62 28.33 -1.36
CA LEU A 37 4.26 26.91 -1.32
C LEU A 37 5.17 26.03 -2.18
N ALA A 38 6.05 26.64 -2.97
CA ALA A 38 6.97 25.96 -3.87
C ALA A 38 7.94 25.01 -3.14
N ASN A 39 8.13 25.20 -1.84
CA ASN A 39 9.00 24.37 -1.01
C ASN A 39 8.22 23.44 -0.06
N ILE A 40 6.88 23.45 -0.10
CA ILE A 40 6.06 22.59 0.74
C ILE A 40 5.75 21.30 -0.02
N ASP A 41 6.27 20.20 0.50
CA ASP A 41 6.00 18.87 0.00
C ASP A 41 4.49 18.57 -0.02
N ALA A 42 3.98 18.03 -1.12
CA ALA A 42 2.58 17.67 -1.30
C ALA A 42 2.11 16.67 -0.22
N PHE A 43 3.02 15.90 0.38
CA PHE A 43 2.75 14.97 1.46
C PHE A 43 2.16 15.63 2.71
N TYR A 44 2.42 16.92 2.92
CA TYR A 44 1.82 17.68 4.03
C TYR A 44 0.28 17.75 3.95
N LEU A 45 -0.30 17.55 2.76
CA LEU A 45 -1.75 17.44 2.57
C LEU A 45 -2.36 16.24 3.32
N PHE A 46 -1.58 15.21 3.61
CA PHE A 46 -2.06 13.99 4.27
C PHE A 46 -1.49 13.81 5.67
N GLY A 47 -0.37 14.47 5.98
CA GLY A 47 0.32 14.35 7.28
C GLY A 47 -0.13 15.34 8.36
N THR A 48 -0.97 16.33 8.03
CA THR A 48 -1.40 17.40 8.96
C THR A 48 -2.90 17.63 8.90
N GLU A 49 -3.50 18.06 10.01
CA GLU A 49 -4.94 18.36 10.07
C GLU A 49 -5.32 19.48 9.07
N GLU A 50 -4.47 20.50 8.96
CA GLU A 50 -4.62 21.62 8.02
C GLU A 50 -4.49 21.15 6.57
N GLY A 51 -3.52 20.29 6.29
CA GLY A 51 -3.35 19.66 4.98
C GLY A 51 -4.56 18.83 4.57
N ILE A 52 -5.12 18.06 5.51
CA ILE A 52 -6.31 17.23 5.26
C ILE A 52 -7.51 18.11 4.91
N LYS A 53 -7.65 19.29 5.53
CA LYS A 53 -8.69 20.26 5.17
C LYS A 53 -8.52 20.76 3.74
N VAL A 54 -7.29 21.10 3.34
CA VAL A 54 -6.97 21.51 1.95
C VAL A 54 -7.30 20.38 0.96
N ALA A 55 -6.84 19.15 1.22
CA ALA A 55 -7.10 17.99 0.38
C ALA A 55 -8.62 17.73 0.22
N LYS A 56 -9.37 17.75 1.32
CA LYS A 56 -10.83 17.59 1.31
C LYS A 56 -11.55 18.67 0.51
N SER A 57 -11.12 19.92 0.62
CA SER A 57 -11.69 21.01 -0.17
C SER A 57 -11.47 20.82 -1.67
N ILE A 58 -10.27 20.37 -2.08
CA ILE A 58 -9.99 20.02 -3.48
C ILE A 58 -10.88 18.87 -3.94
N CYS A 59 -10.97 17.79 -3.16
CA CYS A 59 -11.79 16.62 -3.49
C CYS A 59 -13.27 17.00 -3.65
N LEU A 60 -13.81 17.78 -2.71
CA LEU A 60 -15.20 18.25 -2.76
C LEU A 60 -15.49 19.01 -4.05
N MET A 61 -14.59 19.91 -4.46
CA MET A 61 -14.80 20.80 -5.62
C MET A 61 -14.53 20.13 -6.98
N ILE A 62 -13.76 19.05 -7.02
CA ILE A 62 -13.51 18.30 -8.26
C ILE A 62 -14.56 17.22 -8.45
N THR A 63 -14.85 16.47 -7.39
CA THR A 63 -15.76 15.32 -7.45
C THR A 63 -17.22 15.74 -7.60
N SER A 64 -17.59 16.94 -7.13
CA SER A 64 -18.95 17.49 -7.29
C SER A 64 -19.30 17.91 -8.73
N VAL A 65 -18.32 18.10 -9.62
CA VAL A 65 -18.54 18.67 -10.96
C VAL A 65 -18.85 17.61 -12.03
N GLY A 66 -18.71 16.32 -11.71
CA GLY A 66 -18.99 15.22 -12.64
C GLY A 66 -18.13 15.27 -13.92
N ASN A 67 -18.68 14.79 -15.05
CA ASN A 67 -17.96 14.68 -16.34
C ASN A 67 -17.91 15.97 -17.16
N LEU A 68 -18.36 17.11 -16.61
CA LEU A 68 -18.63 18.29 -17.44
C LEU A 68 -17.45 19.28 -17.53
N ASN A 69 -16.52 19.28 -16.57
CA ASN A 69 -15.31 20.12 -16.58
C ASN A 69 -14.17 19.43 -15.82
N ALA A 70 -12.93 19.52 -16.32
CA ALA A 70 -11.65 19.22 -15.63
C ALA A 70 -11.78 18.33 -14.39
N ASN A 71 -12.07 17.05 -14.64
CA ASN A 71 -12.36 16.06 -13.61
C ASN A 71 -11.06 15.52 -12.98
N TRP A 72 -11.21 14.62 -12.00
CA TRP A 72 -10.08 14.01 -11.29
C TRP A 72 -9.08 13.31 -12.21
N SER A 73 -9.53 12.76 -13.34
CA SER A 73 -8.68 12.06 -14.31
C SER A 73 -7.81 13.03 -15.10
N GLU A 74 -8.38 14.16 -15.53
CA GLU A 74 -7.64 15.23 -16.20
C GLU A 74 -6.62 15.88 -15.25
N LEU A 75 -6.97 16.06 -13.96
CA LEU A 75 -6.02 16.47 -12.93
C LEU A 75 -4.88 15.46 -12.77
N GLY A 76 -5.20 14.16 -12.67
CA GLY A 76 -4.18 13.13 -12.52
C GLY A 76 -3.23 13.06 -13.72
N ALA A 77 -3.77 13.15 -14.95
CA ALA A 77 -2.95 13.21 -16.16
C ALA A 77 -2.02 14.45 -16.16
N LYS A 78 -2.53 15.60 -15.73
CA LYS A 78 -1.73 16.84 -15.62
C LYS A 78 -0.64 16.76 -14.55
N LEU A 79 -0.89 16.00 -13.49
CA LEU A 79 0.08 15.68 -12.43
C LEU A 79 1.06 14.56 -12.83
N GLY A 80 0.94 14.00 -14.04
CA GLY A 80 1.86 13.02 -14.60
C GLY A 80 1.52 11.56 -14.32
N LEU A 81 0.29 11.25 -13.88
CA LEU A 81 -0.18 9.86 -13.76
C LEU A 81 -0.46 9.28 -15.16
N SER A 82 -0.12 8.01 -15.35
CA SER A 82 -0.34 7.29 -16.61
C SER A 82 -1.81 6.91 -16.81
N SER A 83 -2.21 6.68 -18.06
CA SER A 83 -3.58 6.23 -18.38
C SER A 83 -3.96 4.92 -17.69
N LEU A 84 -3.00 4.01 -17.46
CA LEU A 84 -3.23 2.76 -16.74
C LEU A 84 -3.54 3.00 -15.26
N GLU A 85 -2.80 3.90 -14.61
CA GLU A 85 -3.03 4.25 -13.22
C GLU A 85 -4.37 4.93 -13.01
N LEU A 86 -4.76 5.83 -13.92
CA LEU A 86 -6.06 6.47 -13.88
C LEU A 86 -7.19 5.44 -14.05
N GLN A 87 -7.01 4.42 -14.90
CA GLN A 87 -7.98 3.32 -15.01
C GLN A 87 -8.04 2.46 -13.74
N CYS A 88 -6.93 2.26 -13.03
CA CYS A 88 -6.93 1.60 -11.73
C CYS A 88 -7.71 2.44 -10.70
N ILE A 89 -7.44 3.76 -10.64
CA ILE A 89 -8.16 4.73 -9.80
C ILE A 89 -9.67 4.71 -10.07
N GLU A 90 -10.07 4.55 -11.34
CA GLU A 90 -11.47 4.50 -11.74
C GLU A 90 -12.21 3.25 -11.26
N LYS A 91 -11.56 2.09 -11.37
CA LYS A 91 -12.18 0.76 -11.21
C LYS A 91 -12.14 0.22 -9.79
N GLU A 92 -11.17 0.64 -8.98
CA GLU A 92 -10.95 0.09 -7.64
C GLU A 92 -11.44 1.07 -6.56
N SER A 93 -12.12 0.54 -5.53
CA SER A 93 -12.49 1.30 -4.33
C SER A 93 -11.39 1.20 -3.28
N TYR A 94 -10.59 2.24 -3.17
CA TYR A 94 -9.45 2.25 -2.28
C TYR A 94 -9.80 2.69 -0.86
N LYS A 95 -9.00 2.23 0.10
CA LYS A 95 -9.07 2.66 1.50
C LYS A 95 -7.72 3.23 1.94
N ILE A 96 -7.73 4.46 2.46
CA ILE A 96 -6.61 5.07 3.18
C ILE A 96 -7.09 5.28 4.63
N ASN A 97 -6.29 4.88 5.61
CA ASN A 97 -6.63 5.00 7.04
C ASN A 97 -8.06 4.50 7.39
N ASN A 98 -8.48 3.35 6.85
CA ASN A 98 -9.81 2.75 7.02
C ASN A 98 -11.01 3.55 6.48
N HIS A 99 -10.78 4.57 5.65
CA HIS A 99 -11.83 5.32 4.96
C HIS A 99 -11.80 5.07 3.46
N TYR A 100 -12.96 4.88 2.83
CA TYR A 100 -13.05 4.85 1.37
C TYR A 100 -12.63 6.21 0.84
N THR A 101 -11.57 6.21 0.04
CA THR A 101 -11.00 7.43 -0.52
C THR A 101 -11.73 7.81 -1.79
N ASP A 102 -11.93 9.11 -1.93
CA ASP A 102 -12.42 9.66 -3.19
C ASP A 102 -11.39 9.49 -4.31
N ARG A 103 -11.83 9.47 -5.58
CA ARG A 103 -10.93 9.31 -6.74
C ARG A 103 -9.94 10.47 -6.83
N THR A 104 -10.40 11.68 -6.55
CA THR A 104 -9.55 12.87 -6.48
C THR A 104 -8.51 12.75 -5.37
N GLU A 105 -8.91 12.24 -4.20
CA GLU A 105 -8.02 12.02 -3.06
C GLU A 105 -6.92 11.03 -3.42
N MET A 106 -7.27 9.93 -4.11
CA MET A 106 -6.29 8.93 -4.55
C MET A 106 -5.31 9.48 -5.60
N VAL A 107 -5.77 10.33 -6.51
CA VAL A 107 -4.87 11.02 -7.46
C VAL A 107 -3.85 11.89 -6.72
N LEU A 108 -4.31 12.72 -5.80
CA LEU A 108 -3.44 13.61 -5.01
C LEU A 108 -2.47 12.81 -4.16
N PHE A 109 -2.93 11.71 -3.57
CA PHE A 109 -2.12 10.81 -2.74
C PHE A 109 -1.04 10.09 -3.57
N THR A 110 -1.41 9.61 -4.76
CA THR A 110 -0.49 8.95 -5.71
C THR A 110 0.59 9.92 -6.19
N TYR A 111 0.19 11.16 -6.52
CA TYR A 111 1.13 12.21 -6.90
C TYR A 111 2.11 12.54 -5.77
N ALA A 112 1.59 12.79 -4.56
CA ALA A 112 2.38 13.15 -3.39
C ALA A 112 3.37 12.05 -2.97
N SER A 113 2.99 10.78 -3.14
CA SER A 113 3.77 9.65 -2.66
C SER A 113 4.86 9.19 -3.64
N ARG A 114 4.72 9.46 -4.96
CA ARG A 114 5.69 9.03 -5.99
C ARG A 114 6.78 10.05 -6.25
N ASN A 115 6.42 11.33 -6.34
CA ASN A 115 7.32 12.36 -6.80
C ASN A 115 8.08 12.97 -5.61
N LYS A 116 9.40 12.74 -5.54
CA LYS A 116 10.28 13.36 -4.51
C LYS A 116 10.30 14.89 -4.54
N ASN A 117 9.85 15.46 -5.66
CA ASN A 117 9.69 16.89 -5.86
C ASN A 117 8.20 17.27 -5.92
N ALA A 118 7.29 16.43 -5.41
CA ALA A 118 5.88 16.75 -5.34
C ALA A 118 5.69 17.90 -4.37
N THR A 119 5.22 19.05 -4.87
CA THR A 119 4.89 20.18 -4.00
C THR A 119 3.42 20.50 -4.08
N VAL A 120 2.89 21.10 -3.01
CA VAL A 120 1.53 21.66 -3.00
C VAL A 120 1.37 22.67 -4.15
N ASN A 121 2.44 23.41 -4.46
CA ASN A 121 2.46 24.35 -5.57
C ASN A 121 2.20 23.69 -6.94
N ASN A 122 2.78 22.51 -7.21
CA ASN A 122 2.53 21.81 -8.48
C ASN A 122 1.05 21.42 -8.63
N ILE A 123 0.38 21.08 -7.53
CA ILE A 123 -1.05 20.77 -7.53
C ILE A 123 -1.85 22.03 -7.87
N LEU A 124 -1.53 23.17 -7.26
CA LEU A 124 -2.18 24.45 -7.58
C LEU A 124 -1.93 24.87 -9.02
N GLN A 125 -0.70 24.72 -9.52
CA GLN A 125 -0.38 25.01 -10.92
C GLN A 125 -1.15 24.11 -11.89
N ALA A 126 -1.27 22.81 -11.59
CA ALA A 126 -2.07 21.90 -12.39
C ALA A 126 -3.55 22.32 -12.43
N LEU A 127 -4.11 22.82 -11.32
CA LEU A 127 -5.47 23.35 -11.27
C LEU A 127 -5.63 24.63 -12.09
N MET A 128 -4.69 25.56 -12.01
CA MET A 128 -4.68 26.79 -12.82
C MET A 128 -4.59 26.49 -14.31
N ASP A 129 -3.73 25.55 -14.70
CA ASP A 129 -3.57 25.08 -16.08
C ASP A 129 -4.83 24.38 -16.62
N LEU A 130 -5.61 23.74 -15.75
CA LEU A 130 -6.91 23.17 -16.07
C LEU A 130 -8.05 24.21 -16.02
N HIS A 131 -7.70 25.49 -15.88
CA HIS A 131 -8.63 26.61 -15.75
C HIS A 131 -9.60 26.49 -14.55
N ARG A 132 -9.22 25.74 -13.51
CA ARG A 132 -9.98 25.57 -12.26
C ARG A 132 -9.59 26.62 -11.21
N TRP A 133 -9.70 27.89 -11.59
CA TRP A 133 -9.43 29.03 -10.71
C TRP A 133 -10.40 29.12 -9.53
N ASP A 134 -11.61 28.59 -9.69
CA ASP A 134 -12.62 28.50 -8.64
C ASP A 134 -12.09 27.77 -7.39
N ILE A 135 -11.34 26.69 -7.58
CA ILE A 135 -10.74 25.90 -6.48
C ILE A 135 -9.63 26.70 -5.81
N VAL A 136 -8.74 27.30 -6.61
CA VAL A 136 -7.61 28.08 -6.10
C VAL A 136 -8.12 29.26 -5.28
N LEU A 137 -9.09 30.01 -5.79
CA LEU A 137 -9.72 31.13 -5.09
C LEU A 137 -10.45 30.68 -3.82
N TYR A 138 -11.13 29.53 -3.84
CA TYR A 138 -11.78 28.99 -2.66
C TYR A 138 -10.78 28.67 -1.55
N LEU A 139 -9.67 28.00 -1.88
CA LEU A 139 -8.63 27.65 -0.93
C LEU A 139 -7.89 28.87 -0.36
N LEU A 140 -7.76 29.93 -1.15
CA LEU A 140 -7.24 31.22 -0.69
C LEU A 140 -8.21 31.89 0.29
N LYS A 141 -9.51 31.93 -0.04
CA LYS A 141 -10.54 32.55 0.81
C LYS A 141 -10.76 31.79 2.12
N SER A 142 -10.63 30.47 2.12
CA SER A 142 -10.82 29.64 3.32
C SER A 142 -9.65 29.68 4.31
N LYS A 143 -8.53 30.33 3.96
CA LYS A 143 -7.29 30.42 4.74
C LYS A 143 -6.57 29.10 5.05
N TYR A 144 -7.11 27.95 4.68
CA TYR A 144 -6.52 26.63 4.99
C TYR A 144 -5.10 26.46 4.45
N ILE A 145 -4.82 27.00 3.26
CA ILE A 145 -3.48 26.98 2.67
C ILE A 145 -2.49 27.83 3.46
N PHE A 146 -2.93 28.97 4.00
CA PHE A 146 -2.08 29.83 4.82
C PHE A 146 -1.76 29.17 6.17
N ASP A 147 -2.75 28.53 6.78
CA ASP A 147 -2.57 27.81 8.04
C ASP A 147 -1.58 26.64 7.85
N LEU A 148 -1.68 25.92 6.73
CA LEU A 148 -0.73 24.88 6.35
C LEU A 148 0.69 25.45 6.21
N ALA A 149 0.86 26.52 5.44
CA ALA A 149 2.17 27.14 5.21
C ALA A 149 2.82 27.64 6.50
N ASN A 150 2.06 28.30 7.37
CA ASN A 150 2.54 28.81 8.65
C ASN A 150 2.95 27.66 9.59
N LYS A 151 2.19 26.56 9.61
CA LYS A 151 2.49 25.40 10.46
C LYS A 151 3.73 24.63 10.00
N VAL A 152 3.97 24.56 8.69
CA VAL A 152 5.19 23.97 8.14
C VAL A 152 6.40 24.85 8.45
N ASN A 153 6.29 26.17 8.25
CA ASN A 153 7.39 27.12 8.49
C ASN A 153 7.76 27.26 9.98
N SER A 154 6.79 27.28 10.90
CA SER A 154 7.04 27.34 12.35
C SER A 154 7.72 26.09 12.93
N LYS A 155 7.53 24.92 12.30
CA LYS A 155 8.29 23.71 12.67
C LYS A 155 9.75 23.81 12.23
N TYR A 156 10.03 24.50 11.13
CA TYR A 156 11.38 24.69 10.60
C TYR A 156 12.24 25.58 11.52
N GLU A 157 11.68 26.69 11.99
CA GLU A 157 12.38 27.63 12.89
C GLU A 157 12.77 26.99 14.24
N ASN A 158 11.94 26.08 14.76
CA ASN A 158 12.25 25.36 16.00
C ASN A 158 13.31 24.25 15.85
N SER A 159 13.55 23.75 14.63
CA SER A 159 14.54 22.68 14.38
C SER A 159 15.97 23.19 14.15
N ASN A 160 16.13 24.46 13.74
CA ASN A 160 17.43 25.08 13.49
C ASN A 160 18.07 25.74 14.72
N SER A 161 17.43 25.72 15.89
CA SER A 161 17.97 26.31 17.12
C SER A 161 18.94 25.40 17.90
N ASN A 162 19.21 24.18 17.41
CA ASN A 162 19.97 23.18 18.18
C ASN A 162 21.04 22.39 17.40
N CYS A 163 21.68 22.98 16.39
CA CYS A 163 22.88 22.38 15.80
C CYS A 163 23.96 23.42 15.42
N ASP A 164 24.78 23.77 16.42
CA ASP A 164 26.14 24.25 16.16
C ASP A 164 27.03 23.05 15.78
N SER A 165 27.37 22.92 14.49
CA SER A 165 28.74 22.59 14.02
C SER A 165 28.81 22.38 12.50
N ILE A 166 29.40 23.39 11.85
CA ILE A 166 30.32 23.39 10.71
C ILE A 166 30.59 22.02 10.06
N ILE A 167 30.18 21.85 8.78
CA ILE A 167 31.03 21.48 7.62
C ILE A 167 30.23 21.71 6.30
N ASN A 168 30.85 22.52 5.42
CA ASN A 168 30.62 22.75 3.98
C ASN A 168 29.30 23.35 3.46
N LYS A 169 29.47 24.50 2.80
CA LYS A 169 28.46 25.49 2.43
C LYS A 169 28.08 25.49 0.93
N ASP A 170 28.37 24.43 0.18
CA ASP A 170 28.20 24.40 -1.29
C ASP A 170 27.31 23.26 -1.84
N SER A 171 26.37 22.73 -1.05
CA SER A 171 25.36 21.78 -1.56
C SER A 171 23.92 22.10 -1.17
N CYS A 172 23.61 23.34 -0.77
CA CYS A 172 22.25 23.76 -0.40
C CYS A 172 21.33 23.94 -1.63
N LYS A 173 21.03 22.85 -2.35
CA LYS A 173 19.69 22.64 -2.87
C LYS A 173 18.90 22.01 -1.74
N ILE A 174 18.10 22.84 -1.11
CA ILE A 174 17.30 22.57 0.08
C ILE A 174 16.49 21.29 -0.16
N ASN A 175 16.89 20.20 0.50
CA ASN A 175 16.06 19.01 0.64
C ASN A 175 14.80 19.47 1.37
N GLY A 176 13.67 19.47 0.65
CA GLY A 176 12.36 19.74 1.21
C GLY A 176 12.17 18.93 2.49
N ILE A 177 11.53 19.53 3.48
CA ILE A 177 11.30 18.91 4.79
C ILE A 177 10.34 17.75 4.56
N ILE A 178 10.90 16.57 4.30
CA ILE A 178 10.15 15.32 4.20
C ILE A 178 9.61 15.01 5.61
N PRO A 179 8.29 14.87 5.81
CA PRO A 179 7.76 14.46 7.11
C PRO A 179 8.41 13.15 7.54
N LEU A 180 8.74 12.98 8.84
CA LEU A 180 9.41 11.79 9.39
C LEU A 180 8.74 10.44 9.02
N ASN A 181 7.51 10.48 8.50
CA ASN A 181 6.69 9.34 8.08
C ASN A 181 6.47 9.22 6.55
N HIS A 182 7.31 9.84 5.70
CA HIS A 182 7.16 9.76 4.24
C HIS A 182 7.18 8.32 3.69
N LYS A 183 7.94 7.41 4.31
CA LYS A 183 7.85 5.98 3.98
C LYS A 183 6.48 5.40 4.34
N PHE A 184 6.00 5.69 5.55
CA PHE A 184 4.80 5.07 6.12
C PHE A 184 3.50 5.31 5.33
N LEU A 185 3.30 6.48 4.68
CA LEU A 185 2.12 6.68 3.83
C LEU A 185 2.38 6.36 2.35
N ALA A 186 3.61 6.50 1.84
CA ALA A 186 3.92 6.02 0.48
C ALA A 186 3.73 4.49 0.36
N ASP A 187 3.94 3.75 1.46
CA ASP A 187 3.65 2.32 1.58
C ASP A 187 2.14 2.02 1.67
N GLN A 188 1.28 3.03 1.91
CA GLN A 188 -0.18 2.91 1.85
C GLN A 188 -0.73 3.07 0.42
N LEU A 189 0.12 3.35 -0.58
CA LEU A 189 -0.32 3.32 -1.97
C LEU A 189 -0.71 1.89 -2.36
N PRO A 190 -1.89 1.71 -2.98
CA PRO A 190 -2.24 0.46 -3.62
C PRO A 190 -1.13 0.01 -4.57
N MET A 191 -0.85 -1.30 -4.58
CA MET A 191 0.26 -1.88 -5.36
C MET A 191 0.16 -1.58 -6.87
N THR A 192 -1.05 -1.34 -7.37
CA THR A 192 -1.34 -0.93 -8.75
C THR A 192 -0.84 0.47 -9.10
N LEU A 193 -0.62 1.34 -8.10
CA LEU A 193 -0.24 2.74 -8.24
C LEU A 193 1.18 3.03 -7.70
N ASN A 194 1.84 2.02 -7.13
CA ASN A 194 3.19 2.13 -6.58
C ASN A 194 4.26 1.75 -7.63
N GLU A 195 4.68 2.72 -8.44
CA GLU A 195 5.77 2.52 -9.43
C GLU A 195 7.18 2.42 -8.82
N ASN A 196 7.35 2.63 -7.50
CA ASN A 196 8.66 2.47 -6.85
C ASN A 196 9.13 1.00 -6.77
N LEU A 197 8.33 0.05 -7.28
CA LEU A 197 8.73 -1.34 -7.47
C LEU A 197 9.59 -1.51 -8.74
N LYS A 198 10.72 -0.78 -8.82
CA LYS A 198 11.83 -1.24 -9.68
C LYS A 198 12.44 -2.46 -8.99
N PRO A 199 12.45 -3.65 -9.62
CA PRO A 199 12.95 -4.89 -9.02
C PRO A 199 14.42 -4.82 -8.56
N GLU A 200 15.15 -3.80 -9.00
CA GLU A 200 16.61 -3.71 -8.89
C GLU A 200 17.10 -2.75 -7.77
N GLN A 201 16.22 -1.92 -7.19
CA GLN A 201 16.61 -0.96 -6.13
C GLN A 201 16.30 -1.41 -4.71
N TYR A 202 15.48 -2.46 -4.55
CA TYR A 202 15.55 -3.28 -3.35
C TYR A 202 16.76 -4.19 -3.50
N GLY A 203 17.92 -3.68 -3.06
CA GLY A 203 18.85 -4.58 -2.41
C GLY A 203 18.05 -5.30 -1.34
N PHE A 204 17.71 -6.56 -1.61
CA PHE A 204 17.10 -7.47 -0.64
C PHE A 204 18.10 -7.59 0.49
N ASN A 205 18.08 -6.65 1.43
CA ASN A 205 18.45 -6.99 2.78
C ASN A 205 17.31 -7.89 3.23
N PRO A 206 17.53 -9.21 3.37
CA PRO A 206 16.53 -10.07 3.96
C PRO A 206 16.12 -9.40 5.26
N ILE A 207 14.82 -9.25 5.50
CA ILE A 207 14.37 -9.19 6.88
C ILE A 207 14.91 -10.50 7.44
N ASN A 208 15.96 -10.40 8.23
CA ASN A 208 16.55 -11.54 8.91
C ASN A 208 15.41 -12.01 9.80
N ILE A 209 14.61 -12.99 9.36
CA ILE A 209 13.50 -13.56 10.13
C ILE A 209 14.14 -13.87 11.47
N PRO A 210 13.83 -13.11 12.55
CA PRO A 210 14.54 -13.33 13.80
C PRO A 210 14.36 -14.81 14.18
N ASN A 211 15.40 -15.45 14.72
CA ASN A 211 15.35 -16.87 15.10
C ASN A 211 14.19 -17.24 16.05
N GLU A 212 13.47 -16.23 16.56
CA GLU A 212 12.25 -16.29 17.36
C GLU A 212 10.99 -16.62 16.53
N PHE A 213 10.96 -16.33 15.23
CA PHE A 213 9.78 -16.54 14.37
C PHE A 213 9.65 -17.97 13.81
N LEU A 214 10.71 -18.78 13.99
CA LEU A 214 10.81 -20.13 13.46
C LEU A 214 10.55 -21.11 14.60
N GLN A 215 9.69 -22.11 14.38
CA GLN A 215 9.38 -23.12 15.40
C GLN A 215 10.67 -23.84 15.85
N LYS A 216 11.19 -23.46 17.02
CA LYS A 216 12.26 -24.19 17.69
C LYS A 216 11.69 -25.53 18.18
N SER A 217 12.18 -26.64 17.64
CA SER A 217 11.89 -27.95 18.22
C SER A 217 12.32 -27.97 19.69
N LYS A 218 11.44 -28.40 20.60
CA LYS A 218 11.71 -28.52 22.06
C LYS A 218 12.87 -29.45 22.43
N ILE A 219 13.55 -30.06 21.46
CA ILE A 219 14.60 -31.07 21.68
C ILE A 219 15.99 -30.44 21.92
N CYS A 220 16.20 -29.14 21.65
CA CYS A 220 17.52 -28.52 21.72
C CYS A 220 17.62 -27.32 22.68
N GLN A 221 17.05 -27.40 23.89
CA GLN A 221 17.11 -26.29 24.87
C GLN A 221 18.31 -26.29 25.83
N ASN A 222 19.39 -27.03 25.53
CA ASN A 222 20.59 -26.99 26.37
C ASN A 222 21.82 -26.60 25.54
N SER A 223 22.04 -25.31 25.32
CA SER A 223 23.37 -24.69 25.22
C SER A 223 23.24 -23.17 25.12
N ASN A 224 23.79 -22.47 26.11
CA ASN A 224 24.02 -21.04 26.08
C ASN A 224 25.14 -20.74 25.07
N GLN A 225 24.79 -20.62 23.79
CA GLN A 225 25.59 -19.99 22.73
C GLN A 225 24.67 -19.89 21.49
N GLN A 226 24.17 -18.68 21.21
CA GLN A 226 23.30 -18.41 20.05
C GLN A 226 24.15 -18.39 18.78
N GLU A 227 24.42 -19.55 18.19
CA GLU A 227 24.74 -19.61 16.76
C GLU A 227 23.45 -19.51 15.93
N PRO A 228 23.48 -18.85 14.75
CA PRO A 228 22.31 -18.73 13.89
C PRO A 228 21.87 -20.11 13.41
N PHE A 229 20.63 -20.51 13.73
CA PHE A 229 20.06 -21.76 13.23
C PHE A 229 20.03 -21.75 11.70
N GLN A 230 20.71 -22.70 11.08
CA GLN A 230 20.71 -22.87 9.62
C GLN A 230 19.54 -23.78 9.21
N TYR A 231 18.65 -23.27 8.36
CA TYR A 231 17.51 -24.01 7.81
C TYR A 231 17.81 -24.44 6.39
N CYS A 232 17.24 -25.57 5.95
CA CYS A 232 17.37 -25.99 4.55
C CYS A 232 16.54 -25.11 3.60
N LYS A 233 15.29 -24.81 4.00
CA LYS A 233 14.31 -24.04 3.26
C LYS A 233 13.30 -23.41 4.21
N LEU A 234 12.70 -22.29 3.81
CA LEU A 234 11.63 -21.59 4.51
C LEU A 234 10.27 -21.94 3.91
N VAL A 235 9.31 -22.28 4.77
CA VAL A 235 8.02 -22.82 4.37
C VAL A 235 6.91 -22.16 5.16
N MET A 236 5.86 -21.72 4.47
CA MET A 236 4.65 -21.19 5.08
C MET A 236 3.51 -22.17 4.94
N LEU A 237 2.83 -22.48 6.04
CA LEU A 237 1.60 -23.28 6.03
C LEU A 237 0.38 -22.35 5.95
N THR A 238 -0.63 -22.75 5.19
CA THR A 238 -1.94 -22.08 5.14
C THR A 238 -3.05 -23.11 5.22
N PHE A 239 -3.95 -22.96 6.19
CA PHE A 239 -4.94 -23.96 6.55
C PHE A 239 -6.17 -23.32 7.21
N ALA A 240 -7.33 -23.99 7.08
CA ALA A 240 -8.54 -23.63 7.81
C ALA A 240 -8.59 -24.37 9.16
N GLU A 241 -9.57 -24.02 10.02
CA GLU A 241 -9.67 -24.59 11.38
C GLU A 241 -9.73 -26.13 11.38
N ASP A 242 -10.42 -26.73 10.40
CA ASP A 242 -10.54 -28.18 10.23
C ASP A 242 -9.25 -28.90 9.78
N GLY A 243 -8.27 -28.13 9.27
CA GLY A 243 -6.93 -28.58 8.91
C GLY A 243 -5.84 -28.27 9.94
N LYS A 244 -6.18 -27.55 11.02
CA LYS A 244 -5.22 -27.04 12.01
C LYS A 244 -4.38 -28.13 12.69
N LEU A 245 -5.03 -29.18 13.19
CA LEU A 245 -4.31 -30.27 13.88
C LEU A 245 -3.27 -30.92 12.96
N PHE A 246 -3.66 -31.19 11.72
CA PHE A 246 -2.76 -31.72 10.71
C PHE A 246 -1.62 -30.76 10.38
N ALA A 247 -1.91 -29.45 10.29
CA ALA A 247 -0.90 -28.43 10.05
C ALA A 247 0.16 -28.38 11.18
N GLU A 248 -0.27 -28.47 12.43
CA GLU A 248 0.61 -28.46 13.60
C GLU A 248 1.47 -29.73 13.67
N GLU A 249 0.95 -30.89 13.27
CA GLU A 249 1.71 -32.14 13.16
C GLU A 249 2.73 -32.07 12.04
N LEU A 250 2.32 -31.65 10.85
CA LEU A 250 3.20 -31.46 9.70
C LEU A 250 4.31 -30.45 9.99
N ALA A 251 4.00 -29.36 10.69
CA ALA A 251 4.99 -28.37 11.11
C ALA A 251 6.08 -28.99 12.00
N LYS A 252 5.70 -29.88 12.94
CA LYS A 252 6.67 -30.61 13.78
C LYS A 252 7.54 -31.55 12.95
N ASP A 253 7.00 -32.19 11.92
CA ASP A 253 7.76 -33.08 11.05
C ASP A 253 8.71 -32.33 10.13
N LEU A 254 8.30 -31.17 9.59
CA LEU A 254 9.14 -30.25 8.82
C LEU A 254 10.27 -29.65 9.68
N ALA A 255 9.97 -29.27 10.91
CA ALA A 255 10.95 -28.70 11.85
C ALA A 255 11.87 -29.77 12.48
N ARG A 256 11.60 -31.07 12.27
CA ARG A 256 12.44 -32.16 12.79
C ARG A 256 13.69 -32.31 11.94
N LYS A 257 14.86 -32.25 12.58
CA LYS A 257 16.14 -32.59 11.93
C LYS A 257 16.15 -34.08 11.58
N LYS A 258 16.26 -34.41 10.29
CA LYS A 258 16.51 -35.78 9.81
C LYS A 258 18.02 -36.00 9.60
N ILE A 259 18.43 -37.26 9.54
CA ILE A 259 19.84 -37.65 9.30
C ILE A 259 20.27 -37.01 7.97
N ASN A 260 21.35 -36.23 8.00
CA ASN A 260 21.96 -35.52 6.86
C ASN A 260 21.14 -34.38 6.23
N THR A 261 20.08 -33.88 6.87
CA THR A 261 19.34 -32.70 6.37
C THR A 261 19.07 -31.68 7.48
N LEU A 262 19.25 -30.39 7.18
CA LEU A 262 18.83 -29.30 8.06
C LEU A 262 17.29 -29.27 8.17
N PRO A 263 16.73 -28.81 9.31
CA PRO A 263 15.29 -28.65 9.46
C PRO A 263 14.74 -27.55 8.54
N PHE A 264 13.45 -27.62 8.23
CA PHE A 264 12.75 -26.53 7.55
C PHE A 264 12.38 -25.44 8.55
N GLY A 265 12.48 -24.18 8.13
CA GLY A 265 11.91 -23.06 8.87
C GLY A 265 10.42 -22.96 8.56
N VAL A 266 9.56 -23.27 9.53
CA VAL A 266 8.11 -23.32 9.33
C VAL A 266 7.44 -22.08 9.92
N VAL A 267 6.59 -21.44 9.12
CA VAL A 267 5.80 -20.27 9.51
C VAL A 267 4.30 -20.62 9.52
N ILE A 268 3.67 -20.32 10.65
CA ILE A 268 2.22 -20.39 10.90
C ILE A 268 1.81 -19.03 11.45
N LEU A 269 0.80 -18.39 10.88
CA LEU A 269 0.42 -17.01 11.24
C LEU A 269 -0.12 -16.94 12.67
N GLN A 270 -0.90 -17.93 13.11
CA GLN A 270 -1.48 -17.96 14.44
C GLN A 270 -0.43 -17.90 15.56
N ASN A 271 0.77 -18.45 15.33
CA ASN A 271 1.85 -18.45 16.32
C ASN A 271 2.43 -17.04 16.57
N HIS A 272 2.16 -16.10 15.67
CA HIS A 272 2.69 -14.73 15.69
C HIS A 272 1.58 -13.70 15.90
N LYS A 273 0.48 -14.12 16.54
CA LYS A 273 -0.73 -13.30 16.72
C LYS A 273 -0.42 -11.92 17.33
N ASN A 274 0.52 -11.82 18.27
CA ASN A 274 0.83 -10.55 18.94
C ASN A 274 1.57 -9.54 18.04
N ASP A 275 2.37 -10.02 17.07
CA ASP A 275 3.14 -9.18 16.15
C ASP A 275 2.35 -8.83 14.88
N ILE A 276 1.32 -9.63 14.56
CA ILE A 276 0.51 -9.54 13.33
C ILE A 276 -0.73 -8.64 13.51
N VAL A 277 -1.22 -8.42 14.74
CA VAL A 277 -2.52 -7.77 15.02
C VAL A 277 -2.62 -6.32 14.54
N SER A 278 -1.50 -5.63 14.30
CA SER A 278 -1.51 -4.23 13.85
C SER A 278 -1.58 -4.07 12.33
N ASN A 279 -0.91 -4.94 11.55
CA ASN A 279 -0.93 -4.90 10.07
C ASN A 279 -0.60 -6.26 9.42
N ALA A 280 -1.52 -7.21 9.54
CA ALA A 280 -1.30 -8.58 9.10
C ALA A 280 -1.08 -8.74 7.58
N GLU A 281 -1.72 -7.92 6.76
CA GLU A 281 -1.61 -7.99 5.31
C GLU A 281 -0.22 -7.55 4.83
N GLU A 282 0.29 -6.44 5.38
CA GLU A 282 1.66 -5.97 5.12
C GLU A 282 2.69 -7.02 5.57
N PHE A 283 2.49 -7.61 6.75
CA PHE A 283 3.34 -8.70 7.24
C PHE A 283 3.37 -9.87 6.25
N ILE A 284 2.20 -10.33 5.77
CA ILE A 284 2.12 -11.44 4.81
C ILE A 284 2.74 -11.05 3.46
N ILE A 285 2.58 -9.80 2.99
CA ILE A 285 3.20 -9.29 1.76
C ILE A 285 4.74 -9.34 1.86
N HIS A 286 5.31 -9.02 3.01
CA HIS A 286 6.76 -9.10 3.22
C HIS A 286 7.24 -10.53 3.43
N LEU A 287 6.45 -11.36 4.09
CA LEU A 287 6.78 -12.75 4.41
C LEU A 287 6.74 -13.65 3.17
N PHE A 288 5.69 -13.55 2.35
CA PHE A 288 5.44 -14.46 1.23
C PHE A 288 6.59 -14.57 0.21
N PRO A 289 7.26 -13.46 -0.21
CA PRO A 289 8.41 -13.54 -1.11
C PRO A 289 9.60 -14.31 -0.53
N GLN A 290 9.82 -14.24 0.79
CA GLN A 290 10.95 -14.85 1.49
C GLN A 290 10.82 -16.37 1.65
N MET A 291 9.60 -16.90 1.59
CA MET A 291 9.35 -18.34 1.68
C MET A 291 9.84 -19.05 0.41
N ASP A 292 10.54 -20.18 0.54
CA ASP A 292 10.82 -21.06 -0.59
C ASP A 292 9.53 -21.72 -1.08
N TYR A 293 8.69 -22.17 -0.14
CA TYR A 293 7.45 -22.87 -0.42
C TYR A 293 6.27 -22.36 0.40
N VAL A 294 5.08 -22.40 -0.21
CA VAL A 294 3.79 -22.19 0.47
C VAL A 294 3.02 -23.50 0.36
N ILE A 295 2.55 -24.00 1.49
CA ILE A 295 1.87 -25.29 1.61
C ILE A 295 0.42 -25.08 2.06
N PRO A 296 -0.52 -25.05 1.11
CA PRO A 296 -1.94 -25.15 1.42
C PRO A 296 -2.32 -26.54 1.88
N ILE A 297 -2.99 -26.62 3.03
CA ILE A 297 -3.64 -27.85 3.51
C ILE A 297 -5.09 -27.79 3.06
N LEU A 298 -5.40 -28.56 2.03
CA LEU A 298 -6.68 -28.50 1.34
C LEU A 298 -7.72 -29.36 2.07
N THR A 299 -8.64 -28.70 2.74
CA THR A 299 -9.79 -29.28 3.44
C THR A 299 -11.10 -28.69 2.92
N ALA A 300 -12.25 -29.23 3.36
CA ALA A 300 -13.54 -28.61 3.09
C ALA A 300 -13.60 -27.15 3.60
N GLY A 301 -13.05 -26.90 4.79
CA GLY A 301 -12.93 -25.56 5.39
C GLY A 301 -12.06 -24.62 4.56
N TYR A 302 -10.95 -25.11 4.00
CA TYR A 302 -10.04 -24.29 3.18
C TYR A 302 -10.76 -23.69 1.97
N PHE A 303 -11.51 -24.49 1.22
CA PHE A 303 -12.28 -24.00 0.07
C PHE A 303 -13.46 -23.10 0.46
N ARG A 304 -14.04 -23.32 1.64
CA ARG A 304 -15.07 -22.45 2.18
C ARG A 304 -14.50 -21.06 2.48
N ALA A 305 -13.34 -20.99 3.13
CA ALA A 305 -12.65 -19.73 3.41
C ALA A 305 -12.20 -18.99 2.14
N LEU A 306 -11.90 -19.69 1.04
CA LEU A 306 -11.63 -19.07 -0.27
C LEU A 306 -12.85 -18.40 -0.91
N SER A 307 -14.06 -18.85 -0.56
CA SER A 307 -15.29 -18.47 -1.26
C SER A 307 -16.14 -17.49 -0.46
N ASP A 308 -15.96 -17.41 0.85
CA ASP A 308 -16.86 -16.70 1.76
C ASP A 308 -16.11 -15.58 2.52
N GLU A 309 -16.58 -14.35 2.38
CA GLU A 309 -15.96 -13.18 3.01
C GLU A 309 -16.20 -13.10 4.53
N ARG A 310 -17.11 -13.92 5.06
CA ARG A 310 -17.41 -14.00 6.51
C ARG A 310 -16.24 -14.56 7.33
N PHE A 311 -15.27 -15.21 6.70
CA PHE A 311 -14.08 -15.72 7.40
C PHE A 311 -13.10 -14.61 7.80
N SER A 312 -13.32 -13.37 7.34
CA SER A 312 -12.60 -12.17 7.82
C SER A 312 -12.72 -11.95 9.34
N SER A 313 -13.76 -12.53 9.99
CA SER A 313 -13.95 -12.50 11.44
C SER A 313 -13.48 -13.77 12.17
N SER A 314 -12.82 -14.72 11.50
CA SER A 314 -12.30 -15.93 12.18
C SER A 314 -11.25 -15.54 13.23
N ASN A 315 -11.27 -16.22 14.38
CA ASN A 315 -10.27 -16.02 15.44
C ASN A 315 -8.92 -16.65 15.11
N LEU A 316 -8.90 -17.55 14.12
CA LEU A 316 -7.70 -18.17 13.56
C LEU A 316 -7.17 -17.28 12.42
N LEU A 317 -5.96 -16.73 12.60
CA LEU A 317 -5.33 -15.86 11.60
C LEU A 317 -5.06 -16.61 10.29
N ASP A 318 -4.59 -17.86 10.38
CA ASP A 318 -4.31 -18.66 9.20
C ASP A 318 -5.55 -18.84 8.32
N GLU A 319 -6.73 -19.07 8.90
CA GLU A 319 -7.99 -19.19 8.18
C GLU A 319 -8.48 -17.85 7.63
N ARG A 320 -8.38 -16.79 8.44
CA ARG A 320 -8.78 -15.42 8.06
C ARG A 320 -8.08 -14.94 6.79
N TYR A 321 -6.79 -15.28 6.64
CA TYR A 321 -5.97 -14.81 5.54
C TYR A 321 -5.81 -15.81 4.38
N ILE A 322 -6.55 -16.93 4.36
CA ILE A 322 -6.52 -17.91 3.26
C ILE A 322 -6.74 -17.24 1.90
N LYS A 323 -7.80 -16.42 1.77
CA LYS A 323 -8.15 -15.74 0.52
C LYS A 323 -7.02 -14.81 0.07
N PHE A 324 -6.47 -14.03 1.00
CA PHE A 324 -5.38 -13.10 0.71
C PHE A 324 -4.10 -13.82 0.26
N ILE A 325 -3.70 -14.89 0.98
CA ILE A 325 -2.53 -15.70 0.60
C ILE A 325 -2.77 -16.37 -0.76
N HIS A 326 -3.99 -16.83 -1.03
CA HIS A 326 -4.36 -17.41 -2.33
C HIS A 326 -4.25 -16.42 -3.48
N ASP A 327 -4.66 -15.17 -3.28
CA ASP A 327 -4.46 -14.11 -4.26
C ASP A 327 -2.96 -13.87 -4.53
N LEU A 328 -2.12 -13.89 -3.49
CA LEU A 328 -0.65 -13.82 -3.65
C LEU A 328 -0.09 -15.03 -4.41
N MET A 329 -0.60 -16.23 -4.17
CA MET A 329 -0.23 -17.43 -4.91
C MET A 329 -0.56 -17.31 -6.40
N ASN A 330 -1.75 -16.83 -6.75
CA ASN A 330 -2.17 -16.62 -8.13
C ASN A 330 -1.35 -15.53 -8.84
N LYS A 331 -1.08 -14.42 -8.15
CA LYS A 331 -0.19 -13.36 -8.65
C LYS A 331 1.22 -13.89 -8.92
N TYR A 332 1.78 -14.66 -7.98
CA TYR A 332 3.09 -15.28 -8.14
C TYR A 332 3.12 -16.28 -9.29
N TYR A 333 2.09 -17.11 -9.43
CA TYR A 333 1.96 -18.06 -10.54
C TYR A 333 1.95 -17.35 -11.90
N THR A 334 1.14 -16.30 -12.04
CA THR A 334 1.03 -15.52 -13.28
C THR A 334 2.35 -14.82 -13.60
N LYS A 335 2.99 -14.18 -12.61
CA LYS A 335 4.31 -13.55 -12.75
C LYS A 335 5.40 -14.54 -13.19
N ASN A 336 5.28 -15.80 -12.79
CA ASN A 336 6.22 -16.86 -13.16
C ASN A 336 5.82 -17.63 -14.43
N GLN A 337 5.17 -16.95 -15.39
CA GLN A 337 4.77 -17.53 -16.68
C GLN A 337 3.88 -18.77 -16.50
N CYS A 338 2.97 -18.72 -15.53
CA CYS A 338 2.07 -19.83 -15.20
C CYS A 338 2.81 -21.13 -14.81
N ARG A 339 3.98 -21.00 -14.16
CA ARG A 339 4.71 -22.14 -13.60
C ARG A 339 4.60 -22.16 -12.09
N ASN A 340 4.09 -23.27 -11.55
CA ASN A 340 3.94 -23.43 -10.11
C ASN A 340 5.26 -23.81 -9.43
N LYS A 341 6.10 -22.80 -9.18
CA LYS A 341 7.41 -23.00 -8.52
C LYS A 341 7.31 -23.07 -7.00
N LYS A 342 6.40 -22.34 -6.38
CA LYS A 342 6.35 -22.08 -4.92
C LYS A 342 5.24 -22.84 -4.18
N VAL A 343 4.12 -23.16 -4.81
CA VAL A 343 2.96 -23.73 -4.11
C VAL A 343 3.02 -25.26 -4.16
N ARG A 344 2.87 -25.91 -3.00
CA ARG A 344 2.78 -27.38 -2.89
C ARG A 344 1.66 -27.75 -1.94
N CYS A 345 0.56 -28.26 -2.48
CA CYS A 345 -0.62 -28.55 -1.67
C CYS A 345 -0.51 -29.92 -0.97
N ILE A 346 -1.14 -30.05 0.19
CA ILE A 346 -1.34 -31.34 0.86
C ILE A 346 -2.82 -31.57 1.05
N ILE A 347 -3.25 -32.79 0.78
CA ILE A 347 -4.63 -33.25 0.93
C ILE A 347 -4.67 -34.30 2.05
N PRO A 348 -5.26 -33.98 3.21
CA PRO A 348 -5.53 -34.95 4.26
C PRO A 348 -6.40 -36.10 3.75
N ASN A 349 -6.17 -37.31 4.25
CA ASN A 349 -6.88 -38.51 3.79
C ASN A 349 -8.39 -38.38 3.93
N LYS A 350 -8.84 -37.81 5.05
CA LYS A 350 -10.27 -37.58 5.36
C LYS A 350 -10.97 -36.65 4.37
N ASP A 351 -10.23 -35.76 3.70
CA ASP A 351 -10.77 -34.71 2.83
C ASP A 351 -10.62 -35.03 1.34
N LYS A 352 -9.97 -36.15 0.99
CA LYS A 352 -9.57 -36.46 -0.39
C LYS A 352 -10.71 -36.38 -1.39
N GLU A 353 -11.83 -37.04 -1.12
CA GLU A 353 -12.99 -37.05 -2.04
C GLU A 353 -13.61 -35.66 -2.21
N ILE A 354 -13.75 -34.91 -1.12
CA ILE A 354 -14.33 -33.56 -1.14
C ILE A 354 -13.47 -32.61 -1.96
N VAL A 355 -12.14 -32.67 -1.76
CA VAL A 355 -11.18 -31.84 -2.47
C VAL A 355 -11.18 -32.17 -3.97
N HIS A 356 -11.14 -33.45 -4.33
CA HIS A 356 -11.14 -33.87 -5.74
C HIS A 356 -12.44 -33.53 -6.46
N ASN A 357 -13.57 -33.46 -5.74
CA ASN A 357 -14.85 -33.06 -6.31
C ASN A 357 -15.04 -31.53 -6.38
N ASN A 358 -14.20 -30.75 -5.70
CA ASN A 358 -14.30 -29.30 -5.67
C ASN A 358 -13.94 -28.67 -7.03
N ALA A 359 -14.79 -27.76 -7.53
CA ALA A 359 -14.59 -27.09 -8.81
C ALA A 359 -13.31 -26.22 -8.84
N ARG A 360 -12.97 -25.54 -7.73
CA ARG A 360 -11.74 -24.73 -7.67
C ARG A 360 -10.50 -25.61 -7.78
N PHE A 361 -10.46 -26.72 -7.08
CA PHE A 361 -9.33 -27.65 -7.19
C PHE A 361 -9.15 -28.12 -8.65
N LYS A 362 -10.23 -28.53 -9.33
CA LYS A 362 -10.14 -28.98 -10.73
C LYS A 362 -9.65 -27.89 -11.68
N ASN A 363 -10.10 -26.64 -11.48
CA ASN A 363 -9.92 -25.56 -12.45
C ASN A 363 -8.73 -24.65 -12.15
N GLU A 364 -8.20 -24.63 -10.92
CA GLU A 364 -7.10 -23.75 -10.52
C GLU A 364 -5.76 -24.50 -10.57
N PRO A 365 -4.88 -24.19 -11.55
CA PRO A 365 -3.59 -24.88 -11.68
C PRO A 365 -2.69 -24.69 -10.47
N VAL A 366 -2.82 -23.56 -9.75
CA VAL A 366 -2.02 -23.26 -8.55
C VAL A 366 -2.20 -24.32 -7.46
N LEU A 367 -3.40 -24.90 -7.34
CA LEU A 367 -3.74 -25.89 -6.31
C LEU A 367 -3.57 -27.34 -6.81
N ASN A 368 -3.87 -27.63 -8.08
CA ASN A 368 -3.91 -28.99 -8.60
C ASN A 368 -2.68 -29.41 -9.41
N SER A 369 -1.78 -28.49 -9.76
CA SER A 369 -0.55 -28.87 -10.50
C SER A 369 0.51 -29.58 -9.66
N ALA A 370 0.52 -29.37 -8.34
CA ALA A 370 1.52 -29.96 -7.45
C ALA A 370 0.92 -30.18 -6.06
N TRP A 371 0.37 -31.37 -5.83
CA TRP A 371 -0.23 -31.77 -4.56
C TRP A 371 0.25 -33.16 -4.12
N TYR A 372 0.23 -33.38 -2.81
CA TYR A 372 0.59 -34.64 -2.17
C TYR A 372 -0.53 -35.09 -1.25
N ASN A 373 -0.69 -36.40 -1.14
CA ASN A 373 -1.56 -36.99 -0.14
C ASN A 373 -0.79 -37.14 1.19
N GLU A 374 -1.51 -37.09 2.30
CA GLU A 374 -1.00 -37.33 3.66
C GLU A 374 -0.15 -38.61 3.78
N ASN A 375 -0.47 -39.68 3.06
CA ASN A 375 0.32 -40.92 3.10
C ASN A 375 1.72 -40.77 2.46
N ASN A 376 1.93 -39.73 1.65
CA ASN A 376 3.16 -39.52 0.89
C ASN A 376 3.97 -38.33 1.44
N ILE A 377 3.85 -38.01 2.73
CA ILE A 377 4.59 -36.91 3.36
C ILE A 377 6.11 -37.10 3.21
N GLU A 378 6.63 -38.32 3.25
CA GLU A 378 8.08 -38.52 3.09
C GLU A 378 8.58 -38.16 1.68
N GLU A 379 7.86 -38.59 0.65
CA GLU A 379 8.14 -38.22 -0.75
C GLU A 379 8.00 -36.71 -0.94
N PHE A 380 6.96 -36.12 -0.34
CA PHE A 380 6.76 -34.68 -0.32
C PHE A 380 7.98 -33.95 0.25
N LEU A 381 8.47 -34.35 1.43
CA LEU A 381 9.63 -33.74 2.07
C LEU A 381 10.90 -33.85 1.20
N ILE A 382 11.13 -35.00 0.57
CA ILE A 382 12.26 -35.19 -0.35
C ILE A 382 12.14 -34.24 -1.55
N SER A 383 10.93 -34.08 -2.10
CA SER A 383 10.67 -33.21 -3.24
C SER A 383 10.96 -31.73 -2.97
N LEU A 384 10.81 -31.28 -1.71
CA LEU A 384 11.13 -29.92 -1.30
C LEU A 384 12.64 -29.64 -1.23
N ILE A 385 13.46 -30.68 -1.05
CA ILE A 385 14.92 -30.57 -0.90
C ILE A 385 15.61 -30.61 -2.27
N GLN A 386 15.11 -31.44 -3.18
CA GLN A 386 15.75 -31.71 -4.49
C GLN A 386 15.47 -30.65 -5.57
N ARG A 387 14.62 -29.66 -5.30
CA ARG A 387 14.20 -28.58 -6.20
C ARG A 387 14.48 -27.22 -5.59
#